data_AF-A0A1S3N9K8-F1
#
_entry.id   AF-A0A1S3N9K8-F1
#
_cell.length_a   1.000
_cell.length_b   1.000
_cell.length_c   1.000
_cell.angle_alpha   90.00
_cell.angle_beta   90.00
_cell.angle_gamma   90.00
#
_symmetry.space_group_name_H-M   'P 1'
#
loop_
_entity.id
_entity.type
_entity.pdbx_description
1 polymer ?
#
loop_
_entity_poly.entity_id
_entity_poly.type
_entity_poly.pdbx_seq_one_letter_code
_entity_poly.pdbx_strand_id
1 'polypeptide(L)'
;MFLGEIEEILDVIEPSQFIRVQEPLFKQITACISSPHFQVAERALYFWNNEYILSLIEENSQVILPLVFTTLYRVSKEHWNQTIVSLIYNVLKTFMEMNSKLFDDLTASYKVDKQKELKRERERAELWRGLEEQKERRLLTLGETSRNQKNLQERGEPPQPSSPQTALPKQPDLKPSGPSSTT
;
A
#
# COMPACT_ATOMS: atom_id res chain seq x y z
N MET A 1 -11.85 -21.29 17.90
CA MET A 1 -13.13 -21.25 18.61
C MET A 1 -14.25 -20.91 17.63
N PHE A 2 -14.53 -19.65 17.28
CA PHE A 2 -15.66 -19.29 16.38
C PHE A 2 -15.72 -20.00 15.02
N LEU A 3 -14.61 -20.14 14.29
CA LEU A 3 -14.62 -20.87 13.01
C LEU A 3 -15.00 -22.34 13.18
N GLY A 4 -14.68 -22.95 14.33
CA GLY A 4 -15.11 -24.32 14.63
C GLY A 4 -16.61 -24.40 14.87
N GLU A 5 -17.14 -23.52 15.71
CA GLU A 5 -18.59 -23.45 15.98
C GLU A 5 -19.38 -23.18 14.68
N ILE A 6 -18.87 -22.34 13.79
CA ILE A 6 -19.50 -22.07 12.49
C ILE A 6 -19.54 -23.34 11.65
N GLU A 7 -18.46 -24.14 11.60
CA GLU A 7 -18.46 -25.40 10.88
C GLU A 7 -19.50 -26.38 11.46
N GLU A 8 -19.56 -26.52 12.79
CA GLU A 8 -20.55 -27.38 13.45
C GLU A 8 -22.00 -26.95 13.16
N ILE A 9 -22.25 -25.63 13.07
CA ILE A 9 -23.57 -25.10 12.67
C ILE A 9 -23.84 -25.41 11.19
N LEU A 10 -22.85 -25.26 10.33
CA LEU A 10 -22.99 -25.55 8.90
C LEU A 10 -23.19 -27.04 8.62
N ASP A 11 -22.71 -27.94 9.47
CA ASP A 11 -22.93 -29.39 9.32
C ASP A 11 -24.40 -29.80 9.47
N VAL A 12 -25.20 -29.00 10.18
CA VAL A 12 -26.62 -29.27 10.42
C VAL A 12 -27.54 -28.25 9.75
N ILE A 13 -27.00 -27.27 9.04
CA ILE A 13 -27.81 -26.24 8.38
C ILE A 13 -28.55 -26.83 7.20
N GLU A 14 -29.82 -26.48 7.03
CA GLU A 14 -30.56 -26.83 5.80
C GLU A 14 -30.12 -25.92 4.63
N PRO A 15 -30.12 -26.42 3.38
CA PRO A 15 -29.77 -25.62 2.21
C PRO A 15 -30.61 -24.34 2.07
N SER A 16 -31.89 -24.41 2.43
CA SER A 16 -32.80 -23.25 2.42
C SER A 16 -32.37 -22.13 3.39
N GLN A 17 -31.82 -22.49 4.54
CA GLN A 17 -31.31 -21.54 5.53
C GLN A 17 -29.93 -21.02 5.13
N PHE A 18 -29.08 -21.87 4.55
CA PHE A 18 -27.76 -21.50 4.06
C PHE A 18 -27.84 -20.34 3.06
N ILE A 19 -28.79 -20.38 2.11
CA ILE A 19 -28.98 -19.32 1.11
C ILE A 19 -29.19 -17.94 1.75
N ARG A 20 -29.79 -17.87 2.94
CA ARG A 20 -30.08 -16.62 3.64
C ARG A 20 -28.84 -16.01 4.29
N VAL A 21 -27.81 -16.81 4.57
CA VAL A 21 -26.61 -16.40 5.33
C VAL A 21 -25.31 -16.49 4.51
N GLN A 22 -25.32 -17.16 3.36
CA GLN A 22 -24.11 -17.43 2.57
C GLN A 22 -23.31 -16.16 2.24
N GLU A 23 -23.95 -15.07 1.84
CA GLU A 23 -23.24 -13.85 1.47
C GLU A 23 -22.47 -13.20 2.64
N PRO A 24 -23.12 -12.83 3.77
CA PRO A 24 -22.40 -12.25 4.90
C PRO A 24 -21.39 -13.24 5.51
N LEU A 25 -21.73 -14.53 5.55
CA LEU A 25 -20.83 -15.57 6.04
C LEU A 25 -19.55 -15.66 5.20
N PHE A 26 -19.67 -15.79 3.88
CA PHE A 26 -18.50 -15.93 3.01
C PHE A 26 -17.71 -14.63 2.87
N LYS A 27 -18.33 -13.45 3.04
CA LYS A 27 -17.60 -12.19 3.21
C LYS A 27 -16.67 -12.25 4.43
N GLN A 28 -17.15 -12.80 5.55
CA GLN A 28 -16.34 -12.96 6.76
C GLN A 28 -15.27 -14.06 6.62
N ILE A 29 -15.61 -15.22 6.05
CA ILE A 29 -14.65 -16.30 5.76
C ILE A 29 -13.52 -15.76 4.87
N THR A 30 -13.87 -14.97 3.85
CA THR A 30 -12.91 -14.30 2.97
C THR A 30 -11.93 -13.43 3.75
N ALA A 31 -12.43 -12.63 4.70
CA ALA A 31 -11.57 -11.82 5.55
C ALA A 31 -10.63 -12.70 6.41
N CYS A 32 -11.13 -13.81 6.96
CA CYS A 32 -10.33 -14.77 7.71
C CYS A 32 -9.22 -15.42 6.86
N ILE A 33 -9.50 -15.79 5.62
CA ILE A 33 -8.51 -16.34 4.67
C ILE A 33 -7.40 -15.31 4.38
N SER A 34 -7.74 -14.02 4.28
CA SER A 34 -6.75 -12.95 4.08
C SER A 34 -5.97 -12.56 5.33
N SER A 35 -6.24 -13.19 6.48
CA SER A 35 -5.57 -12.87 7.74
C SER A 35 -4.07 -13.15 7.65
N PRO A 36 -3.20 -12.26 8.14
CA PRO A 36 -1.77 -12.53 8.23
C PRO A 36 -1.42 -13.61 9.25
N HIS A 37 -2.36 -13.92 10.16
CA HIS A 37 -2.19 -14.93 11.19
C HIS A 37 -2.53 -16.32 10.64
N PHE A 38 -1.49 -17.13 10.38
CA PHE A 38 -1.63 -18.38 9.64
C PHE A 38 -2.68 -19.35 10.22
N GLN A 39 -2.80 -19.47 11.55
CA GLN A 39 -3.80 -20.39 12.16
C GLN A 39 -5.24 -19.98 11.84
N VAL A 40 -5.51 -18.69 11.65
CA VAL A 40 -6.85 -18.19 11.29
C VAL A 40 -7.14 -18.51 9.83
N ALA A 41 -6.17 -18.23 8.94
CA ALA A 41 -6.29 -18.52 7.52
C ALA A 41 -6.43 -20.03 7.26
N GLU A 42 -5.59 -20.86 7.89
CA GLU A 42 -5.63 -22.32 7.80
C GLU A 42 -6.99 -22.86 8.25
N ARG A 43 -7.45 -22.43 9.42
CA ARG A 43 -8.72 -22.93 9.96
C ARG A 43 -9.91 -22.58 9.08
N ALA A 44 -9.90 -21.42 8.42
CA ALA A 44 -10.94 -21.00 7.49
C ALA A 44 -10.88 -21.82 6.18
N LEU A 45 -9.68 -22.12 5.67
CA LEU A 45 -9.51 -22.92 4.45
C LEU A 45 -9.95 -24.38 4.62
N TYR A 46 -9.95 -24.91 5.85
CA TYR A 46 -10.43 -26.26 6.13
C TYR A 46 -11.94 -26.46 5.95
N PHE A 47 -12.73 -25.39 5.79
CA PHE A 47 -14.15 -25.54 5.41
C PHE A 47 -14.33 -26.26 4.07
N TRP A 48 -13.35 -26.17 3.17
CA TRP A 48 -13.37 -26.87 1.89
C TRP A 48 -13.05 -28.37 1.99
N ASN A 49 -12.62 -28.85 3.16
CA ASN A 49 -12.41 -30.29 3.40
C ASN A 49 -13.69 -30.99 3.87
N ASN A 50 -14.69 -30.23 4.30
CA ASN A 50 -15.96 -30.76 4.75
C ASN A 50 -16.88 -30.98 3.53
N GLU A 51 -17.25 -32.23 3.27
CA GLU A 51 -18.03 -32.61 2.09
C GLU A 51 -19.40 -31.95 2.05
N TYR A 52 -20.07 -31.80 3.19
CA TYR A 52 -21.38 -31.17 3.24
C TYR A 52 -21.28 -29.67 2.94
N ILE A 53 -20.36 -28.96 3.59
CA ILE A 53 -20.11 -27.54 3.29
C ILE A 53 -19.73 -27.36 1.81
N LEU A 54 -18.88 -28.24 1.28
CA LEU A 54 -18.49 -28.19 -0.13
C LEU A 54 -19.69 -28.37 -1.07
N SER A 55 -20.61 -29.29 -0.77
CA SER A 55 -21.85 -29.46 -1.56
C SER A 55 -22.75 -28.22 -1.53
N LEU A 56 -22.88 -27.56 -0.37
CA LEU A 56 -23.62 -26.30 -0.25
C LEU A 56 -22.96 -25.19 -1.09
N ILE A 57 -21.63 -25.15 -1.11
CA ILE A 57 -20.86 -24.22 -1.93
C ILE A 57 -21.09 -24.50 -3.42
N GLU A 58 -21.11 -25.76 -3.83
CA GLU A 58 -21.31 -26.19 -5.21
C GLU A 58 -22.66 -25.75 -5.77
N GLU A 59 -23.74 -26.03 -5.03
CA GLU A 59 -25.10 -25.62 -5.37
C GLU A 59 -25.26 -24.10 -5.49
N ASN A 60 -24.43 -23.34 -4.76
CA ASN A 60 -24.48 -21.88 -4.70
C ASN A 60 -23.25 -21.19 -5.31
N SER A 61 -22.52 -21.90 -6.18
CA SER A 61 -21.23 -21.45 -6.72
C SER A 61 -21.30 -20.10 -7.44
N GLN A 62 -22.42 -19.78 -8.09
CA GLN A 62 -22.65 -18.51 -8.78
C GLN A 62 -22.62 -17.29 -7.85
N VAL A 63 -22.91 -17.48 -6.56
CA VAL A 63 -22.89 -16.42 -5.54
C VAL A 63 -21.58 -16.46 -4.76
N ILE A 64 -21.16 -17.64 -4.31
CA ILE A 64 -20.02 -17.78 -3.39
C ILE A 64 -18.69 -17.53 -4.11
N LEU A 65 -18.51 -18.11 -5.30
CA LEU A 65 -17.24 -18.08 -6.02
C LEU A 65 -16.80 -16.63 -6.31
N PRO A 66 -17.65 -15.73 -6.85
CA PRO A 66 -17.29 -14.32 -7.02
C PRO A 66 -16.90 -13.58 -5.73
N LEU A 67 -17.48 -13.93 -4.58
CA LEU A 67 -17.18 -13.29 -3.29
C LEU A 67 -15.78 -13.64 -2.79
N VAL A 68 -15.39 -14.91 -2.91
CA VAL A 68 -14.11 -15.42 -2.37
C VAL A 68 -12.96 -15.31 -3.36
N PHE A 69 -13.25 -15.35 -4.67
CA PHE A 69 -12.24 -15.54 -5.72
C PHE A 69 -11.13 -14.50 -5.68
N THR A 70 -11.50 -13.21 -5.66
CA THR A 70 -10.54 -12.10 -5.67
C THR A 70 -9.52 -12.22 -4.54
N THR A 71 -9.98 -12.60 -3.35
CA THR A 71 -9.13 -12.75 -2.18
C THR A 71 -8.26 -13.99 -2.28
N LEU A 72 -8.82 -15.15 -2.64
CA LEU A 72 -8.04 -16.38 -2.81
C LEU A 72 -6.92 -16.18 -3.85
N TYR A 73 -7.27 -15.57 -4.99
CA TYR A 73 -6.33 -15.35 -6.09
C TYR A 73 -5.24 -14.33 -5.79
N ARG A 74 -5.52 -13.35 -4.91
CA ARG A 74 -4.52 -12.41 -4.40
C ARG A 74 -3.62 -13.09 -3.36
N VAL A 75 -4.22 -13.73 -2.36
CA VAL A 75 -3.50 -14.33 -1.22
C VAL A 75 -2.61 -15.50 -1.68
N SER A 76 -2.99 -16.25 -2.73
CA SER A 76 -2.14 -17.30 -3.32
C SER A 76 -0.78 -16.78 -3.85
N LYS A 77 -0.66 -15.48 -4.10
CA LYS A 77 0.57 -14.84 -4.62
C LYS A 77 1.34 -14.07 -3.55
N GLU A 78 0.65 -13.60 -2.52
CA GLU A 78 1.18 -12.62 -1.57
C GLU A 78 1.40 -13.20 -0.16
N HIS A 79 0.81 -14.35 0.16
CA HIS A 79 0.91 -14.92 1.51
C HIS A 79 2.30 -15.47 1.80
N TRP A 80 2.84 -15.14 2.97
CA TRP A 80 4.22 -15.50 3.35
C TRP A 80 4.40 -16.99 3.68
N ASN A 81 3.36 -17.64 4.22
CA ASN A 81 3.38 -19.06 4.59
C ASN A 81 3.01 -19.96 3.40
N GLN A 82 3.93 -20.82 2.99
CA GLN A 82 3.78 -21.73 1.84
C GLN A 82 2.68 -22.79 2.04
N THR A 83 2.42 -23.24 3.27
CA THR A 83 1.33 -24.18 3.56
C THR A 83 -0.02 -23.57 3.24
N ILE A 84 -0.23 -22.31 3.65
CA ILE A 84 -1.46 -21.57 3.34
C ILE A 84 -1.62 -21.37 1.84
N VAL A 85 -0.53 -21.02 1.15
CA VAL A 85 -0.52 -20.90 -0.32
C VAL A 85 -0.95 -22.21 -0.98
N SER A 86 -0.42 -23.35 -0.52
CA SER A 86 -0.81 -24.68 -1.02
C SER A 86 -2.29 -25.00 -0.80
N LEU A 87 -2.81 -24.73 0.40
CA LEU A 87 -4.24 -24.89 0.70
C LEU A 87 -5.13 -24.02 -0.18
N ILE A 88 -4.72 -22.78 -0.44
CA ILE A 88 -5.45 -21.88 -1.35
C ILE A 88 -5.45 -22.43 -2.78
N TYR A 89 -4.33 -22.97 -3.26
CA TYR A 89 -4.30 -23.60 -4.59
C TYR A 89 -5.23 -24.81 -4.69
N ASN A 90 -5.32 -25.62 -3.63
CA ASN A 90 -6.30 -26.72 -3.58
C ASN A 90 -7.73 -26.18 -3.70
N VAL A 91 -8.08 -25.15 -2.91
CA VAL A 91 -9.40 -24.51 -2.97
C VAL A 91 -9.70 -23.92 -4.37
N LEU A 92 -8.73 -23.23 -4.97
CA LEU A 92 -8.86 -22.69 -6.33
C LEU A 92 -9.07 -23.80 -7.37
N LYS A 93 -8.39 -24.94 -7.23
CA LYS A 93 -8.57 -26.10 -8.09
C LYS A 93 -9.98 -26.67 -7.95
N THR A 94 -10.48 -26.84 -6.74
CA THR A 94 -11.86 -27.30 -6.48
C THR A 94 -12.88 -26.36 -7.12
N PHE A 95 -12.69 -25.04 -7.02
CA PHE A 95 -13.57 -24.08 -7.69
C PHE A 95 -13.53 -24.16 -9.22
N MET A 96 -12.36 -24.44 -9.80
CA MET A 96 -12.22 -24.65 -11.24
C MET A 96 -12.92 -25.94 -11.70
N GLU A 97 -12.82 -27.03 -10.93
CA GLU A 97 -13.49 -28.31 -11.21
C GLU A 97 -15.02 -28.17 -11.13
N MET A 98 -15.49 -27.38 -10.17
CA MET A 98 -16.91 -27.10 -9.92
C MET A 98 -17.56 -26.27 -11.02
N ASN A 99 -16.91 -25.18 -11.45
CA ASN A 99 -17.45 -24.27 -12.46
C ASN A 99 -16.34 -23.58 -13.24
N SER A 100 -15.75 -24.29 -14.20
CA SER A 100 -14.63 -23.82 -15.00
C SER A 100 -14.92 -22.52 -15.75
N LYS A 101 -16.11 -22.40 -16.34
CA LYS A 101 -16.51 -21.19 -17.08
C LYS A 101 -16.53 -19.95 -16.19
N LEU A 102 -17.20 -20.02 -15.03
CA LEU A 102 -17.26 -18.90 -14.10
C LEU A 102 -15.86 -18.56 -13.54
N PHE A 103 -15.05 -19.58 -13.27
CA PHE A 103 -13.68 -19.41 -12.82
C PHE A 103 -12.82 -18.65 -13.85
N ASP A 104 -12.94 -19.01 -15.14
CA ASP A 104 -12.23 -18.33 -16.23
C ASP A 104 -12.70 -16.88 -16.41
N ASP A 105 -14.02 -16.64 -16.35
CA ASP A 105 -14.60 -15.29 -16.44
C ASP A 105 -14.10 -14.38 -15.30
N LEU A 106 -14.07 -14.89 -14.06
CA LEU A 106 -13.54 -14.15 -12.92
C LEU A 106 -12.03 -13.94 -13.00
N THR A 107 -11.27 -14.92 -13.52
CA THR A 107 -9.84 -14.77 -13.76
C THR A 107 -9.57 -13.66 -14.78
N ALA A 108 -10.37 -13.58 -15.85
CA ALA A 108 -10.28 -12.52 -16.84
C ALA A 108 -10.63 -11.15 -16.24
N SER A 109 -11.73 -11.06 -15.49
CA SER A 109 -12.15 -9.83 -14.80
C SER A 109 -11.07 -9.33 -13.84
N TYR A 110 -10.50 -10.22 -13.02
CA TYR A 110 -9.44 -9.88 -12.06
C TYR A 110 -8.22 -9.27 -12.76
N LYS A 111 -7.79 -9.83 -13.90
CA LYS A 111 -6.66 -9.29 -14.67
C LYS A 111 -6.95 -7.87 -15.18
N VAL A 112 -8.16 -7.64 -15.70
CA VAL A 112 -8.59 -6.32 -16.17
C VAL A 112 -8.63 -5.32 -15.03
N ASP A 113 -9.20 -5.68 -13.89
CA ASP A 113 -9.31 -4.79 -12.74
C ASP A 113 -7.94 -4.48 -12.13
N LYS A 114 -7.03 -5.44 -12.10
CA LYS A 114 -5.64 -5.21 -11.67
C LYS A 114 -4.90 -4.25 -12.60
N GLN A 115 -5.09 -4.36 -13.91
CA GLN A 115 -4.51 -3.41 -14.87
C GLN A 115 -5.09 -1.99 -14.69
N LYS A 116 -6.40 -1.88 -14.49
CA LYS A 116 -7.06 -0.59 -14.20
C LYS A 116 -6.54 0.03 -12.90
N GLU A 117 -6.33 -0.76 -11.86
CA GLU A 117 -5.75 -0.31 -10.60
C GLU A 117 -4.34 0.25 -10.79
N LEU A 118 -3.45 -0.50 -11.46
CA LEU A 118 -2.09 -0.05 -11.76
C LEU A 118 -2.06 1.22 -12.61
N LYS A 119 -3.00 1.37 -13.55
CA LYS A 119 -3.11 2.59 -14.37
C LYS A 119 -3.49 3.80 -13.49
N ARG A 120 -4.50 3.64 -12.63
CA ARG A 120 -4.93 4.68 -11.68
C ARG A 120 -3.81 5.10 -10.73
N GLU A 121 -2.98 4.16 -10.28
CA GLU A 121 -1.81 4.45 -9.44
C GLU A 121 -0.74 5.26 -10.18
N ARG A 122 -0.46 4.93 -11.46
CA ARG A 122 0.47 5.72 -12.29
C ARG A 122 -0.03 7.13 -12.52
N GLU A 123 -1.29 7.28 -12.93
CA GLU A 123 -1.92 8.59 -13.14
C GLU A 123 -1.85 9.45 -11.87
N ARG A 124 -2.10 8.83 -10.71
CA ARG A 124 -1.96 9.48 -9.40
C ARG A 124 -0.52 9.91 -9.13
N ALA A 125 0.46 9.04 -9.38
CA ALA A 125 1.87 9.34 -9.15
C ALA A 125 2.38 10.47 -10.07
N GLU A 126 1.93 10.50 -11.32
CA GLU A 126 2.22 11.58 -12.26
C GLU A 126 1.64 12.92 -11.83
N LEU A 127 0.39 12.92 -11.35
CA LEU A 127 -0.25 14.11 -10.80
C LEU A 127 0.54 14.65 -9.59
N TRP A 128 0.91 13.78 -8.64
CA TRP A 128 1.71 14.18 -7.47
C TRP A 128 3.08 14.74 -7.85
N ARG A 129 3.78 14.12 -8.82
CA ARG A 129 5.06 14.64 -9.32
C ARG A 129 4.90 16.03 -9.94
N GLY A 130 3.86 16.23 -10.75
CA GLY A 130 3.57 17.54 -11.35
C GLY A 130 3.30 18.62 -10.30
N LEU A 131 2.60 18.29 -9.22
CA LEU A 131 2.35 19.20 -8.10
C LEU A 131 3.65 19.56 -7.35
N GLU A 132 4.52 18.59 -7.08
CA GLU A 132 5.80 18.85 -6.40
C GLU A 132 6.72 19.72 -7.25
N GLU A 133 6.83 19.46 -8.56
CA GLU A 133 7.60 20.33 -9.47
C GLU A 133 7.02 21.75 -9.54
N GLN A 134 5.69 21.91 -9.55
CA GLN A 134 5.07 23.23 -9.54
C GLN A 134 5.38 23.99 -8.24
N LYS A 135 5.34 23.32 -7.09
CA LYS A 135 5.70 23.88 -5.80
C LYS A 135 7.18 24.28 -5.78
N GLU A 136 8.08 23.43 -6.25
CA GLU A 136 9.52 23.71 -6.32
C GLU A 136 9.82 24.89 -7.24
N ARG A 137 9.21 24.92 -8.44
CA ARG A 137 9.31 26.08 -9.36
C ARG A 137 8.87 27.37 -8.68
N ARG A 138 7.73 27.39 -7.98
CA ARG A 138 7.27 28.59 -7.25
C ARG A 138 8.25 29.02 -6.16
N LEU A 139 8.79 28.08 -5.38
CA LEU A 139 9.77 28.38 -4.33
C LEU A 139 11.06 28.98 -4.91
N LEU A 140 11.55 28.45 -6.03
CA LEU A 140 12.70 29.00 -6.74
C LEU A 140 12.43 30.43 -7.22
N THR A 141 11.30 30.68 -7.87
CA THR A 141 10.93 32.03 -8.35
C THR A 141 10.78 33.02 -7.19
N LEU A 142 10.18 32.62 -6.06
CA LEU A 142 10.09 33.44 -4.85
C LEU A 142 11.47 33.77 -4.26
N GLY A 143 12.38 32.80 -4.25
CA GLY A 143 13.76 32.98 -3.81
C GLY A 143 14.57 33.91 -4.71
N GLU A 144 14.43 33.77 -6.02
CA GLU A 144 15.05 34.65 -7.03
C GLU A 144 14.49 36.08 -6.92
N THR A 145 13.18 36.24 -6.77
CA THR A 145 12.52 37.54 -6.58
C THR A 145 13.05 38.22 -5.31
N SER A 146 13.20 37.47 -4.22
CA SER A 146 13.75 37.97 -2.95
C SER A 146 15.22 38.38 -3.07
N ARG A 147 16.04 37.63 -3.81
CA ARG A 147 17.45 37.98 -4.09
C ARG A 147 17.57 39.23 -4.95
N ASN A 148 16.79 39.32 -6.03
CA ASN A 148 16.78 40.47 -6.92
C ASN A 148 16.34 41.74 -6.20
N GLN A 149 15.37 41.65 -5.27
CA GLN A 149 14.93 42.79 -4.47
C GLN A 149 16.02 43.29 -3.51
N LYS A 150 16.77 42.39 -2.86
CA LYS A 150 17.94 42.76 -2.03
C LYS A 150 19.02 43.45 -2.86
N ASN A 151 19.36 42.91 -4.02
CA ASN A 151 20.36 43.50 -4.92
C ASN A 151 19.94 44.90 -5.41
N LEU A 152 18.64 45.14 -5.61
CA LEU A 152 18.13 46.46 -6.01
C LEU A 152 18.20 47.48 -4.86
N GLN A 153 17.99 47.03 -3.61
CA GLN A 153 18.15 47.84 -2.42
C GLN A 153 19.62 48.22 -2.20
N GLU A 154 20.55 47.27 -2.34
CA GLU A 154 22.00 47.53 -2.22
C GLU A 154 22.55 48.44 -3.34
N ARG A 155 21.93 48.42 -4.54
CA ARG A 155 22.34 49.28 -5.66
C ARG A 155 21.74 50.69 -5.61
N GLY A 156 20.73 50.91 -4.76
CA GLY A 156 20.08 52.20 -4.53
C GLY A 156 20.69 53.01 -3.39
N GLU A 157 21.59 52.43 -2.59
CA GLU A 157 22.38 53.19 -1.63
C GLU A 157 23.47 53.98 -2.39
N PRO A 158 23.47 55.32 -2.32
CA PRO A 158 24.53 56.12 -2.91
C PRO A 158 25.86 55.76 -2.25
N PRO A 159 27.00 55.77 -2.98
CA PRO A 159 28.30 55.51 -2.36
C PRO A 159 28.47 56.48 -1.19
N GLN A 160 28.64 55.93 0.02
CA GLN A 160 28.96 56.76 1.18
C GLN A 160 30.22 57.57 0.85
N PRO A 161 30.23 58.88 1.09
CA PRO A 161 31.43 59.68 0.89
C PRO A 161 32.53 59.10 1.78
N SER A 162 33.62 58.69 1.13
CA SER A 162 34.86 58.29 1.79
C SER A 162 35.30 59.41 2.73
N SER A 163 35.09 59.18 4.02
CA SER A 163 35.62 60.06 5.06
C SER A 163 37.14 60.05 4.94
N PRO A 164 37.82 61.21 4.95
CA PRO A 164 39.27 61.26 4.84
C PRO A 164 39.89 60.44 5.96
N GLN A 165 40.76 59.49 5.60
CA GLN A 165 41.68 58.85 6.52
C GLN A 165 42.43 59.94 7.27
N THR A 166 42.04 60.16 8.53
CA THR A 166 42.87 60.91 9.47
C THR A 166 44.02 59.98 9.82
N ALA A 167 45.10 60.13 9.05
CA ALA A 167 46.38 59.57 9.38
C ALA A 167 46.85 60.15 10.72
N LEU A 168 47.15 59.30 11.71
CA LEU A 168 47.98 59.57 12.89
C LEU A 168 48.25 58.25 13.63
N PRO A 169 49.39 58.10 14.31
CA PRO A 169 50.65 57.71 13.69
C PRO A 169 51.13 56.31 14.11
N LYS A 170 52.13 55.82 13.37
CA LYS A 170 52.83 54.55 13.58
C LYS A 170 53.49 54.41 14.96
N GLN A 171 53.64 53.14 15.35
CA GLN A 171 54.72 52.45 16.10
C GLN A 171 54.52 52.10 17.59
N PRO A 172 55.20 51.05 18.12
CA PRO A 172 56.03 50.04 17.44
C PRO A 172 55.70 48.56 17.77
N ASP A 173 56.31 47.69 16.97
CA ASP A 173 56.37 46.23 17.06
C ASP A 173 56.70 45.66 18.44
N LEU A 174 56.03 44.55 18.80
CA LEU A 174 56.60 43.49 19.63
C LEU A 174 56.22 42.12 19.04
N LYS A 175 57.25 41.42 18.55
CA LYS A 175 57.28 40.03 18.07
C LYS A 175 57.96 39.17 19.18
N PRO A 176 58.09 37.84 19.02
CA PRO A 176 57.08 36.77 19.01
C PRO A 176 57.35 35.75 20.14
N SER A 177 56.38 34.89 20.49
CA SER A 177 56.71 33.59 21.09
C SER A 177 55.69 32.53 20.67
N GLY A 178 56.21 31.49 20.03
CA GLY A 178 55.47 30.32 19.57
C GLY A 178 55.28 29.26 20.68
N PRO A 179 55.16 27.98 20.28
CA PRO A 179 53.96 27.17 20.53
C PRO A 179 54.10 26.23 21.72
N SER A 180 52.99 25.67 22.22
CA SER A 180 53.03 24.50 23.11
C SER A 180 51.80 23.63 22.95
N SER A 181 52.09 22.35 22.76
CA SER A 181 51.25 21.22 22.42
C SER A 181 50.45 20.66 23.60
N THR A 182 49.61 19.66 23.28
CA THR A 182 49.18 18.50 24.11
C THR A 182 48.29 18.77 25.32
N THR A 183 47.07 18.25 25.32
CA THR A 183 46.75 16.86 25.72
C THR A 183 45.43 16.42 25.10
#